data_AF-A0A1D2QX06-F1
#
_entry.id   AF-A0A1D2QX06-F1
#
_cell.length_a   1.000
_cell.length_b   1.000
_cell.length_c   1.000
_cell.angle_alpha   90.00
_cell.angle_beta   90.00
_cell.angle_gamma   90.00
#
_symmetry.space_group_name_H-M   'P 1'
#
loop_
_entity.id
_entity.type
_entity.pdbx_description
1 polymer ?
#
loop_
_entity_poly.entity_id
_entity_poly.type
_entity_poly.pdbx_seq_one_letter_code
_entity_poly.pdbx_strand_id
1 'polypeptide(L)'
;MKITGSGIIIFERTIPGIKVTTKNFKMETKSDNQDIKKLKEDIDNEENVGKITMSIGRVADRDMKLAEKLVNNLDMEKLRDKIDAEEDIKEIAWCVEEIAYACEGYAGGIFYGGGWFVENLVRNMDIGKLKVKIDAEEDIKTIGMCIGAIFEGDGEVAKKLSNSLDPEKLKDKIDAEEDIGKIGGFLWKIGFGSDEVAEKLVRSMNAEKLRKKIEKEKDAEKIKLFVVAIHRYGSYELASKLTTQLDPEKAKTPEVKEFIINLKNQYQNQKSKK
;
A
#
# COMPACT_ATOMS: atom_id res chain seq x y z
N MET A 1 4.72 6.45 -35.88
CA MET A 1 3.47 6.86 -35.19
C MET A 1 2.66 7.69 -36.17
N LYS A 2 1.52 7.17 -36.64
CA LYS A 2 0.58 7.93 -37.49
C LYS A 2 -0.72 8.09 -36.71
N ILE A 3 -1.20 9.33 -36.63
CA ILE A 3 -2.53 9.64 -36.09
C ILE A 3 -3.43 9.87 -37.29
N THR A 4 -4.47 9.05 -37.43
CA THR A 4 -5.46 9.25 -38.49
C THR A 4 -6.50 10.27 -38.06
N GLY A 5 -7.22 10.88 -39.01
CA GLY A 5 -8.30 11.86 -38.74
C GLY A 5 -9.47 11.33 -37.89
N SER A 6 -9.43 10.07 -37.47
CA SER A 6 -10.38 9.44 -36.55
C SER A 6 -9.84 9.23 -35.13
N GLY A 7 -8.68 9.83 -34.80
CA GLY A 7 -8.06 9.72 -33.47
C GLY A 7 -7.32 8.40 -33.20
N ILE A 8 -7.23 7.51 -34.19
CA ILE A 8 -6.52 6.23 -34.04
C ILE A 8 -5.02 6.47 -34.13
N ILE A 9 -4.30 6.07 -33.07
CA ILE A 9 -2.82 6.05 -33.00
C ILE A 9 -2.35 4.65 -33.41
N ILE A 10 -1.64 4.55 -34.52
CA ILE A 10 -1.07 3.28 -35.01
C ILE A 10 0.43 3.23 -34.69
N PHE A 11 0.82 2.21 -33.92
CA PHE A 11 2.21 1.83 -33.70
C PHE A 11 2.59 0.70 -34.67
N GLU A 12 3.24 1.05 -35.77
CA GLU A 12 3.85 0.06 -36.66
C GLU A 12 5.21 -0.34 -36.08
N ARG A 13 5.30 -1.55 -35.53
CA ARG A 13 6.58 -2.22 -35.28
C ARG A 13 6.81 -3.25 -36.37
N THR A 14 7.80 -3.00 -37.21
CA THR A 14 8.22 -3.94 -38.27
C THR A 14 9.16 -4.98 -37.66
N ILE A 15 8.73 -6.24 -37.58
CA ILE A 15 9.61 -7.39 -37.33
C ILE A 15 9.80 -8.10 -38.68
N PRO A 16 11.04 -8.24 -39.20
CA PRO A 16 11.27 -8.93 -40.46
C PRO A 16 10.75 -10.37 -40.41
N GLY A 17 9.89 -10.74 -41.36
CA GLY A 17 9.36 -12.10 -41.52
C GLY A 17 8.04 -12.41 -40.81
N ILE A 18 7.47 -11.49 -40.02
CA ILE A 18 6.20 -11.72 -39.32
C ILE A 18 5.16 -10.68 -39.76
N LYS A 19 4.17 -11.11 -40.56
CA LYS A 19 2.95 -10.33 -40.81
C LYS A 19 2.03 -10.45 -39.59
N VAL A 20 2.20 -9.56 -38.60
CA VAL A 20 1.20 -9.41 -37.53
C VAL A 20 0.03 -8.61 -38.09
N THR A 21 -1.13 -9.25 -38.28
CA THR A 21 -2.38 -8.56 -38.60
C THR A 21 -3.06 -8.23 -37.28
N THR A 22 -2.86 -7.04 -36.75
CA THR A 22 -3.65 -6.56 -35.60
C THR A 22 -5.06 -6.25 -36.08
N LYS A 23 -6.04 -7.04 -35.62
CA LYS A 23 -7.46 -6.69 -35.75
C LYS A 23 -7.69 -5.42 -34.92
N ASN A 24 -7.99 -4.32 -35.60
CA ASN A 24 -8.36 -3.07 -34.96
C ASN A 24 -9.67 -3.28 -34.17
N PHE A 25 -9.59 -3.32 -32.84
CA PHE A 25 -10.77 -3.12 -32.00
C PHE A 25 -11.06 -1.63 -31.92
N LYS A 26 -12.00 -1.18 -32.73
CA LYS A 26 -12.63 0.13 -32.57
C LYS A 26 -13.76 -0.07 -31.56
N MET A 27 -13.51 0.20 -30.28
CA MET A 27 -14.59 0.23 -29.30
C MET A 27 -15.39 1.51 -29.49
N GLU A 28 -16.65 1.36 -29.90
CA GLU A 28 -17.61 2.44 -30.01
C GLU A 28 -18.12 2.80 -28.61
N THR A 29 -17.90 4.05 -28.20
CA THR A 29 -18.16 4.64 -26.87
C THR A 29 -19.63 4.65 -26.41
N LYS A 30 -20.54 4.01 -27.14
CA LYS A 30 -21.97 3.89 -26.79
C LYS A 30 -22.30 2.62 -25.99
N SER A 31 -21.51 1.55 -26.12
CA SER A 31 -21.68 0.32 -25.32
C SER A 31 -21.41 0.56 -23.84
N ASP A 32 -20.40 1.38 -23.56
CA ASP A 32 -19.79 1.49 -22.24
C ASP A 32 -20.75 2.03 -21.16
N ASN A 33 -21.69 2.91 -21.51
CA ASN A 33 -22.63 3.48 -20.53
C ASN A 33 -23.68 2.49 -20.02
N GLN A 34 -24.15 1.57 -20.88
CA GLN A 34 -25.12 0.56 -20.46
C GLN A 34 -24.44 -0.49 -19.57
N ASP A 35 -23.19 -0.82 -19.89
CA ASP A 35 -22.39 -1.78 -19.13
C ASP A 35 -22.01 -1.23 -17.75
N ILE A 36 -21.67 0.06 -17.62
CA ILE A 36 -21.46 0.71 -16.30
C ILE A 36 -22.72 0.65 -15.43
N LYS A 37 -23.89 0.97 -16.00
CA LYS A 37 -25.12 1.02 -15.20
C LYS A 37 -25.44 -0.36 -14.61
N LYS A 38 -25.31 -1.40 -15.42
CA LYS A 38 -25.49 -2.78 -14.95
C LYS A 38 -24.44 -3.15 -13.90
N LEU A 39 -23.17 -2.83 -14.13
CA LEU A 39 -22.10 -3.15 -13.18
C LEU A 39 -22.28 -2.42 -11.85
N LYS A 40 -22.74 -1.16 -11.88
CA LYS A 40 -23.15 -0.42 -10.69
C LYS A 40 -24.25 -1.17 -9.94
N GLU A 41 -25.32 -1.56 -10.63
CA GLU A 41 -26.43 -2.32 -10.01
C GLU A 41 -25.94 -3.65 -9.42
N ASP A 42 -25.02 -4.35 -10.10
CA ASP A 42 -24.42 -5.59 -9.61
C ASP A 42 -23.58 -5.32 -8.33
N ILE A 43 -22.78 -4.25 -8.29
CA ILE A 43 -21.98 -3.84 -7.11
C ILE A 43 -22.89 -3.40 -5.94
N ASP A 44 -23.91 -2.60 -6.22
CA ASP A 44 -24.85 -2.11 -5.20
C ASP A 44 -25.62 -3.27 -4.54
N ASN A 45 -25.80 -4.40 -5.24
CA ASN A 45 -26.49 -5.59 -4.74
C ASN A 45 -25.54 -6.69 -4.23
N GLU A 46 -24.23 -6.59 -4.43
CA GLU A 46 -23.25 -7.57 -3.94
C GLU A 46 -22.90 -7.28 -2.49
N GLU A 47 -22.96 -8.27 -1.61
CA GLU A 47 -22.69 -8.11 -0.17
C GLU A 47 -21.24 -8.43 0.18
N ASN A 48 -20.55 -9.23 -0.64
CA ASN A 48 -19.15 -9.58 -0.38
C ASN A 48 -18.20 -8.47 -0.83
N VAL A 49 -17.53 -7.83 0.13
CA VAL A 49 -16.60 -6.72 -0.11
C VAL A 49 -15.48 -7.11 -1.08
N GLY A 50 -14.90 -8.31 -0.95
CA GLY A 50 -13.85 -8.77 -1.86
C GLY A 50 -14.30 -8.86 -3.34
N LYS A 51 -15.54 -9.24 -3.62
CA LYS A 51 -16.08 -9.21 -5.00
C LYS A 51 -16.38 -7.81 -5.51
N ILE A 52 -16.81 -6.89 -4.63
CA ILE A 52 -16.94 -5.47 -4.98
C ILE A 52 -15.58 -4.94 -5.40
N THR A 53 -14.57 -5.15 -4.56
CA THR A 53 -13.16 -4.78 -4.79
C THR A 53 -12.64 -5.31 -6.13
N MET A 54 -12.79 -6.62 -6.38
CA MET A 54 -12.37 -7.21 -7.66
C MET A 54 -13.11 -6.61 -8.87
N SER A 55 -14.36 -6.21 -8.70
CA SER A 55 -15.15 -5.63 -9.80
C SER A 55 -14.65 -4.22 -10.13
N ILE A 56 -14.35 -3.41 -9.12
CA ILE A 56 -13.79 -2.06 -9.31
C ILE A 56 -12.39 -2.16 -9.94
N GLY A 57 -11.50 -2.98 -9.37
CA GLY A 57 -10.13 -3.13 -9.87
C GLY A 57 -10.07 -3.62 -11.32
N ARG A 58 -10.93 -4.58 -11.71
CA ARG A 58 -11.03 -5.03 -13.11
C ARG A 58 -11.44 -3.93 -14.09
N VAL A 59 -12.24 -2.96 -13.64
CA VAL A 59 -12.58 -1.80 -14.48
C VAL A 59 -11.39 -0.85 -14.53
N ALA A 60 -10.75 -0.57 -13.40
CA ALA A 60 -9.59 0.32 -13.31
C ALA A 60 -8.42 -0.14 -14.20
N ASP A 61 -8.14 -1.44 -14.19
CA ASP A 61 -7.11 -2.09 -15.04
C ASP A 61 -7.38 -1.90 -16.55
N ARG A 62 -8.64 -1.81 -16.95
CA ARG A 62 -9.05 -1.72 -18.35
C ARG A 62 -9.18 -0.28 -18.81
N ASP A 63 -9.88 0.52 -18.01
CA ASP A 63 -10.18 1.92 -18.30
C ASP A 63 -10.37 2.68 -16.99
N MET A 64 -9.32 3.41 -16.61
CA MET A 64 -9.29 4.21 -15.41
C MET A 64 -10.40 5.28 -15.35
N LYS A 65 -10.75 5.90 -16.49
CA LYS A 65 -11.82 6.92 -16.51
C LYS A 65 -13.19 6.27 -16.33
N LEU A 66 -13.34 5.05 -16.82
CA LEU A 66 -14.54 4.25 -16.61
C LEU A 66 -14.69 3.85 -15.13
N ALA A 67 -13.59 3.48 -14.49
CA ALA A 67 -13.56 3.12 -13.07
C ALA A 67 -13.89 4.32 -12.18
N GLU A 68 -13.26 5.47 -12.45
CA GLU A 68 -13.57 6.73 -11.78
C GLU A 68 -15.07 7.06 -11.91
N LYS A 69 -15.62 6.96 -13.12
CA LYS A 69 -17.04 7.18 -13.37
C LYS A 69 -17.91 6.17 -12.62
N LEU A 70 -17.55 4.88 -12.60
CA LEU A 70 -18.27 3.85 -11.86
C LEU A 70 -18.32 4.18 -10.38
N VAL A 71 -17.16 4.42 -9.75
CA VAL A 71 -17.01 4.72 -8.33
C VAL A 71 -17.83 5.96 -7.95
N ASN A 72 -17.71 7.05 -8.71
CA ASN A 72 -18.46 8.29 -8.48
C ASN A 72 -19.98 8.13 -8.58
N ASN A 73 -20.48 7.02 -9.15
CA ASN A 73 -21.91 6.72 -9.24
C ASN A 73 -22.38 5.69 -8.21
N LEU A 74 -21.50 5.04 -7.43
CA LEU A 74 -21.88 4.04 -6.44
C LEU A 74 -22.72 4.65 -5.30
N ASP A 75 -23.60 3.83 -4.71
CA ASP A 75 -24.29 4.21 -3.49
C ASP A 75 -23.32 4.15 -2.31
N MET A 76 -22.75 5.31 -1.96
CA MET A 76 -21.71 5.41 -0.94
C MET A 76 -22.17 4.94 0.43
N GLU A 77 -23.43 5.19 0.80
CA GLU A 77 -23.95 4.80 2.11
C GLU A 77 -24.01 3.28 2.23
N LYS A 78 -24.53 2.61 1.20
CA LYS A 78 -24.54 1.13 1.15
C LYS A 78 -23.14 0.55 1.12
N LEU A 79 -22.23 1.15 0.34
CA LEU A 79 -20.84 0.67 0.26
C LEU A 79 -20.15 0.79 1.61
N ARG A 80 -20.31 1.92 2.31
CA ARG A 80 -19.82 2.10 3.68
C ARG A 80 -20.39 1.02 4.60
N ASP A 81 -21.71 0.83 4.61
CA ASP A 81 -22.34 -0.14 5.52
C ASP A 81 -21.82 -1.56 5.29
N LYS A 82 -21.55 -1.95 4.04
CA LYS A 82 -20.91 -3.22 3.70
C LYS A 82 -19.47 -3.31 4.22
N ILE A 83 -18.68 -2.26 4.04
CA ILE A 83 -17.30 -2.20 4.57
C ILE A 83 -17.29 -2.26 6.11
N ASP A 84 -18.21 -1.56 6.77
CA ASP A 84 -18.34 -1.58 8.22
C ASP A 84 -18.79 -2.95 8.75
N ALA A 85 -19.54 -3.72 7.94
CA ALA A 85 -19.98 -5.09 8.25
C ALA A 85 -18.94 -6.17 7.92
N GLU A 86 -17.96 -5.90 7.04
CA GLU A 86 -16.91 -6.85 6.68
C GLU A 86 -15.96 -7.11 7.85
N GLU A 87 -15.68 -8.36 8.18
CA GLU A 87 -14.82 -8.71 9.31
C GLU A 87 -13.35 -8.87 8.88
N ASP A 88 -13.09 -9.21 7.60
CA ASP A 88 -11.74 -9.35 7.08
C ASP A 88 -11.12 -7.97 6.77
N ILE A 89 -10.16 -7.55 7.60
CA ILE A 89 -9.44 -6.28 7.45
C ILE A 89 -8.74 -6.17 6.11
N LYS A 90 -8.25 -7.29 5.58
CA LYS A 90 -7.57 -7.28 4.30
C LYS A 90 -8.55 -6.91 3.18
N GLU A 91 -9.77 -7.42 3.22
CA GLU A 91 -10.80 -7.08 2.25
C GLU A 91 -11.25 -5.62 2.40
N ILE A 92 -11.35 -5.10 3.63
CA ILE A 92 -11.58 -3.66 3.88
C ILE A 92 -10.46 -2.82 3.25
N ALA A 93 -9.20 -3.14 3.56
CA ALA A 93 -8.03 -2.41 3.10
C ALA A 93 -7.97 -2.38 1.57
N TRP A 94 -8.14 -3.54 0.93
CA TRP A 94 -8.16 -3.65 -0.52
C TRP A 94 -9.32 -2.91 -1.16
N CYS A 95 -10.52 -2.93 -0.56
CA CYS A 95 -11.65 -2.19 -1.10
C CYS A 95 -11.36 -0.68 -1.13
N VAL A 96 -10.86 -0.13 -0.02
CA VAL A 96 -10.52 1.29 0.08
C VAL A 96 -9.39 1.66 -0.89
N GLU A 97 -8.35 0.83 -0.99
CA GLU A 97 -7.22 1.03 -1.90
C GLU A 97 -7.65 1.00 -3.38
N GLU A 98 -8.51 0.06 -3.80
CA GLU A 98 -9.01 -0.02 -5.18
C GLU A 98 -9.93 1.15 -5.54
N ILE A 99 -10.73 1.64 -4.58
CA ILE A 99 -11.55 2.84 -4.75
C ILE A 99 -10.63 4.07 -4.91
N ALA A 100 -9.60 4.21 -4.07
CA ALA A 100 -8.62 5.28 -4.18
C ALA A 100 -7.91 5.23 -5.55
N TYR A 101 -7.46 4.04 -5.95
CA TYR A 101 -6.81 3.79 -7.24
C TYR A 101 -7.69 4.19 -8.42
N ALA A 102 -8.97 3.80 -8.39
CA ALA A 102 -9.95 4.17 -9.41
C ALA A 102 -10.25 5.67 -9.46
N CYS A 103 -10.15 6.38 -8.34
CA CYS A 103 -10.43 7.82 -8.26
C CYS A 103 -9.24 8.71 -8.65
N GLU A 104 -8.00 8.34 -8.31
CA GLU A 104 -6.83 9.22 -8.47
C GLU A 104 -6.22 9.20 -9.88
N GLY A 105 -6.58 8.22 -10.70
CA GLY A 105 -6.06 8.07 -12.05
C GLY A 105 -4.53 8.09 -12.09
N TYR A 106 -3.88 7.08 -11.52
CA TYR A 106 -2.42 6.86 -11.41
C TYR A 106 -1.49 7.88 -12.10
N ALA A 107 -1.42 9.11 -11.59
CA ALA A 107 -0.54 10.16 -12.11
C ALA A 107 0.78 10.19 -11.33
N GLY A 108 1.58 9.13 -11.46
CA GLY A 108 3.03 9.22 -11.17
C GLY A 108 3.48 8.97 -9.74
N GLY A 109 2.72 8.23 -8.92
CA GLY A 109 3.21 7.67 -7.67
C GLY A 109 3.40 8.67 -6.52
N ILE A 110 2.78 9.85 -6.62
CA ILE A 110 2.66 10.77 -5.49
C ILE A 110 1.18 10.99 -5.21
N PHE A 111 0.67 10.27 -4.20
CA PHE A 111 -0.70 10.34 -3.71
C PHE A 111 -0.95 11.72 -3.09
N TYR A 112 -1.59 12.62 -3.83
CA TYR A 112 -2.01 13.93 -3.32
C TYR A 112 -3.53 13.98 -3.24
N GLY A 113 -4.05 13.43 -2.15
CA GLY A 113 -5.45 13.51 -1.76
C GLY A 113 -6.33 12.58 -2.57
N GLY A 114 -6.80 11.51 -1.91
CA GLY A 114 -7.84 10.65 -2.45
C GLY A 114 -8.96 11.49 -3.04
N GLY A 115 -9.45 11.11 -4.23
CA GLY A 115 -10.59 11.80 -4.83
C GLY A 115 -11.73 11.94 -3.82
N TRP A 116 -12.54 13.00 -3.95
CA TRP A 116 -13.59 13.36 -2.98
C TRP A 116 -14.46 12.16 -2.52
N PHE A 117 -14.68 11.18 -3.41
CA PHE A 117 -15.42 9.96 -3.08
C PHE A 117 -14.74 9.11 -1.99
N VAL A 118 -13.44 8.80 -2.10
CA VAL A 118 -12.73 7.98 -1.10
C VAL A 118 -12.52 8.75 0.20
N GLU A 119 -12.27 10.05 0.14
CA GLU A 119 -12.20 10.93 1.31
C GLU A 119 -13.53 10.89 2.07
N ASN A 120 -14.65 11.04 1.36
CA ASN A 120 -15.97 11.01 1.99
C ASN A 120 -16.32 9.61 2.51
N LEU A 121 -15.95 8.53 1.81
CA LEU A 121 -16.13 7.16 2.29
C LEU A 121 -15.41 6.97 3.64
N VAL A 122 -14.10 7.25 3.67
CA VAL A 122 -13.26 7.05 4.86
C VAL A 122 -13.70 7.91 6.05
N ARG A 123 -14.09 9.16 5.80
CA ARG A 123 -14.61 10.06 6.86
C ARG A 123 -15.87 9.57 7.54
N ASN A 124 -16.67 8.76 6.86
CA ASN A 124 -17.93 8.25 7.37
C ASN A 124 -17.83 6.82 7.91
N MET A 125 -16.68 6.14 7.79
CA MET A 125 -16.48 4.80 8.34
C MET A 125 -16.51 4.80 9.88
N ASP A 126 -16.95 3.69 10.48
CA ASP A 126 -16.90 3.50 11.92
C ASP A 126 -15.47 3.12 12.38
N ILE A 127 -14.67 4.14 12.70
CA ILE A 127 -13.28 3.97 13.17
C ILE A 127 -13.21 3.16 14.46
N GLY A 128 -14.25 3.18 15.30
CA GLY A 128 -14.31 2.38 16.52
C GLY A 128 -14.36 0.89 16.19
N LYS A 129 -15.24 0.48 15.27
CA LYS A 129 -15.29 -0.91 14.77
C LYS A 129 -14.01 -1.31 14.05
N LEU A 130 -13.48 -0.44 13.18
CA LEU A 130 -12.24 -0.72 12.45
C LEU A 130 -11.06 -0.96 13.40
N LYS A 131 -10.97 -0.16 14.48
CA LYS A 131 -9.99 -0.35 15.55
C LYS A 131 -10.13 -1.74 16.20
N VAL A 132 -11.35 -2.15 16.54
CA VAL A 132 -11.59 -3.47 17.17
C VAL A 132 -11.11 -4.59 16.25
N LYS A 133 -11.39 -4.48 14.95
CA LYS A 133 -10.89 -5.44 13.95
C LYS A 133 -9.36 -5.43 13.94
N ILE A 134 -8.71 -4.27 13.84
CA ILE A 134 -7.23 -4.14 13.85
C ILE A 134 -6.59 -4.72 15.11
N ASP A 135 -7.23 -4.54 16.27
CA ASP A 135 -6.75 -5.12 17.51
C ASP A 135 -6.75 -6.66 17.45
N ALA A 136 -7.70 -7.29 16.73
CA ALA A 136 -7.82 -8.74 16.56
C ALA A 136 -6.95 -9.34 15.43
N GLU A 137 -6.51 -8.54 14.45
CA GLU A 137 -5.65 -9.02 13.35
C GLU A 137 -4.20 -9.25 13.80
N GLU A 138 -3.61 -10.39 13.46
CA GLU A 138 -2.25 -10.75 13.88
C GLU A 138 -1.18 -10.38 12.80
N ASP A 139 -1.53 -10.36 11.52
CA ASP A 139 -0.59 -10.01 10.44
C ASP A 139 -0.36 -8.50 10.38
N ILE A 140 0.79 -8.06 10.87
CA ILE A 140 1.19 -6.64 10.83
C ILE A 140 1.21 -6.06 9.41
N LYS A 141 1.40 -6.90 8.38
CA LYS A 141 1.31 -6.44 6.99
C LYS A 141 -0.13 -6.00 6.68
N THR A 142 -1.12 -6.79 7.05
CA THR A 142 -2.55 -6.48 6.86
C THR A 142 -2.94 -5.23 7.63
N ILE A 143 -2.50 -5.10 8.88
CA ILE A 143 -2.72 -3.89 9.69
C ILE A 143 -2.13 -2.66 8.99
N GLY A 144 -0.87 -2.74 8.54
CA GLY A 144 -0.20 -1.65 7.85
C GLY A 144 -0.89 -1.28 6.53
N MET A 145 -1.35 -2.27 5.75
CA MET A 145 -2.11 -2.03 4.54
C MET A 145 -3.42 -1.29 4.83
N CYS A 146 -4.16 -1.69 5.86
CA CYS A 146 -5.39 -1.01 6.26
C CYS A 146 -5.14 0.46 6.65
N ILE A 147 -4.16 0.73 7.52
CA ILE A 147 -3.81 2.11 7.90
C ILE A 147 -3.40 2.94 6.67
N GLY A 148 -2.63 2.32 5.76
CA GLY A 148 -2.24 2.92 4.49
C GLY A 148 -3.43 3.29 3.61
N ALA A 149 -4.37 2.38 3.41
CA ALA A 149 -5.56 2.61 2.60
C ALA A 149 -6.44 3.72 3.19
N ILE A 150 -6.60 3.74 4.52
CA ILE A 150 -7.30 4.83 5.21
C ILE A 150 -6.56 6.18 5.01
N PHE A 151 -5.23 6.20 5.06
CA PHE A 151 -4.45 7.42 4.81
C PHE A 151 -4.63 7.95 3.39
N GLU A 152 -4.70 7.06 2.40
CA GLU A 152 -4.95 7.41 1.00
C GLU A 152 -6.33 8.08 0.83
N GLY A 153 -7.34 7.66 1.60
CA GLY A 153 -8.64 8.34 1.65
C GLY A 153 -8.64 9.64 2.45
N ASP A 154 -8.22 9.59 3.72
CA ASP A 154 -8.14 10.77 4.61
C ASP A 154 -7.05 10.61 5.67
N GLY A 155 -6.00 11.42 5.57
CA GLY A 155 -4.87 11.39 6.50
C GLY A 155 -5.20 11.75 7.96
N GLU A 156 -6.20 12.59 8.22
CA GLU A 156 -6.62 12.93 9.58
C GLU A 156 -7.39 11.78 10.24
N VAL A 157 -8.19 11.05 9.47
CA VAL A 157 -8.84 9.81 9.92
C VAL A 157 -7.80 8.73 10.20
N ALA A 158 -6.82 8.53 9.31
CA ALA A 158 -5.71 7.60 9.55
C ALA A 158 -4.93 7.95 10.81
N LYS A 159 -4.67 9.24 11.05
CA LYS A 159 -4.01 9.72 12.26
C LYS A 159 -4.80 9.44 13.53
N LYS A 160 -6.10 9.71 13.52
CA LYS A 160 -7.00 9.38 14.65
C LYS A 160 -7.00 7.87 14.91
N LEU A 161 -7.10 7.06 13.86
CA LEU A 161 -7.04 5.60 13.97
C LEU A 161 -5.71 5.15 14.58
N SER A 162 -4.57 5.54 14.01
CA SER A 162 -3.24 5.17 14.51
C SER A 162 -3.02 5.58 15.96
N ASN A 163 -3.42 6.79 16.36
CA ASN A 163 -3.31 7.27 17.73
C ASN A 163 -4.22 6.53 18.73
N SER A 164 -5.26 5.86 18.24
CA SER A 164 -6.15 5.05 19.07
C SER A 164 -5.64 3.62 19.30
N LEU A 165 -4.69 3.15 18.50
CA LEU A 165 -4.11 1.81 18.61
C LEU A 165 -3.19 1.71 19.83
N ASP A 166 -3.15 0.52 20.44
CA ASP A 166 -2.27 0.24 21.57
C ASP A 166 -0.84 -0.08 21.08
N PRO A 167 0.16 0.78 21.36
CA PRO A 167 1.53 0.54 20.90
C PRO A 167 2.17 -0.72 21.48
N GLU A 168 1.77 -1.17 22.67
CA GLU A 168 2.33 -2.40 23.26
C GLU A 168 1.84 -3.64 22.51
N LYS A 169 0.55 -3.70 22.15
CA LYS A 169 0.02 -4.79 21.32
C LYS A 169 0.66 -4.82 19.94
N LEU A 170 0.81 -3.66 19.30
CA LEU A 170 1.47 -3.56 18.00
C LEU A 170 2.94 -4.00 18.09
N LYS A 171 3.65 -3.59 19.15
CA LYS A 171 5.01 -4.05 19.43
C LYS A 171 5.08 -5.57 19.55
N ASP A 172 4.16 -6.19 20.29
CA ASP A 172 4.17 -7.64 20.48
C ASP A 172 3.95 -8.39 19.16
N LYS A 173 3.07 -7.87 18.29
CA LYS A 173 2.88 -8.39 16.91
C LYS A 173 4.15 -8.23 16.06
N ILE A 174 4.86 -7.11 16.15
CA ILE A 174 6.15 -6.91 15.47
C ILE A 174 7.23 -7.86 15.99
N ASP A 175 7.26 -8.09 17.30
CA ASP A 175 8.21 -9.00 17.93
C ASP A 175 8.00 -10.44 17.45
N ALA A 176 6.75 -10.83 17.17
CA ALA A 176 6.38 -12.14 16.63
C ALA A 176 6.66 -12.32 15.12
N GLU A 177 6.62 -11.25 14.30
CA GLU A 177 6.85 -11.33 12.85
C GLU A 177 8.32 -11.54 12.49
N GLU A 178 8.67 -12.57 11.73
CA GLU A 178 10.07 -12.87 11.35
C GLU A 178 10.51 -12.15 10.05
N ASP A 179 9.58 -11.79 9.16
CA ASP A 179 9.88 -11.11 7.89
C ASP A 179 10.14 -9.61 8.11
N ILE A 180 11.40 -9.20 8.03
CA ILE A 180 11.79 -7.80 8.22
C ILE A 180 11.21 -6.86 7.16
N GLY A 181 10.88 -7.36 5.97
CA GLY A 181 10.21 -6.59 4.93
C GLY A 181 8.78 -6.23 5.33
N LYS A 182 8.05 -7.16 5.95
CA LYS A 182 6.73 -6.89 6.52
C LYS A 182 6.82 -5.87 7.67
N ILE A 183 7.79 -6.02 8.57
CA ILE A 183 8.00 -5.05 9.65
C ILE A 183 8.31 -3.66 9.08
N GLY A 184 9.21 -3.56 8.12
CA GLY A 184 9.58 -2.29 7.47
C GLY A 184 8.40 -1.63 6.77
N GLY A 185 7.61 -2.41 6.03
CA GLY A 185 6.40 -1.93 5.37
C GLY A 185 5.33 -1.47 6.36
N PHE A 186 5.12 -2.21 7.45
CA PHE A 186 4.20 -1.82 8.52
C PHE A 186 4.63 -0.49 9.17
N LEU A 187 5.90 -0.36 9.56
CA LEU A 187 6.43 0.89 10.14
C LEU A 187 6.27 2.09 9.21
N TRP A 188 6.44 1.88 7.92
CA TRP A 188 6.24 2.92 6.92
C TRP A 188 4.78 3.36 6.82
N LYS A 189 3.85 2.40 6.71
CA LYS A 189 2.43 2.70 6.59
C LYS A 189 1.84 3.27 7.88
N ILE A 190 2.23 2.80 9.06
CA ILE A 190 1.76 3.39 10.32
C ILE A 190 2.29 4.81 10.52
N GLY A 191 3.50 5.11 10.04
CA GLY A 191 4.05 6.47 10.04
C GLY A 191 3.24 7.44 9.19
N PHE A 192 2.63 7.00 8.08
CA PHE A 192 1.69 7.83 7.33
C PHE A 192 0.48 8.26 8.16
N GLY A 193 -0.04 7.36 9.01
CA GLY A 193 -1.09 7.72 9.96
C GLY A 193 -0.55 8.57 11.11
N SER A 194 0.52 8.12 11.79
CA SER A 194 1.10 8.83 12.93
C SER A 194 2.59 8.55 13.10
N ASP A 195 3.40 9.55 12.75
CA ASP A 195 4.86 9.56 12.99
C ASP A 195 5.19 9.28 14.48
N GLU A 196 4.40 9.82 15.41
CA GLU A 196 4.61 9.65 16.86
C GLU A 196 4.44 8.19 17.30
N VAL A 197 3.41 7.50 16.80
CA VAL A 197 3.18 6.09 17.10
C VAL A 197 4.28 5.22 16.47
N ALA A 198 4.65 5.50 15.21
CA ALA A 198 5.75 4.82 14.55
C ALA A 198 7.07 4.98 15.33
N GLU A 199 7.37 6.20 15.78
CA GLU A 199 8.56 6.49 16.59
C GLU A 199 8.55 5.75 17.92
N LYS A 200 7.43 5.77 18.65
CA LYS A 200 7.28 5.05 19.91
C LYS A 200 7.52 3.55 19.72
N LEU A 201 6.97 2.96 18.65
CA LEU A 201 7.20 1.56 18.31
C LEU A 201 8.67 1.30 18.06
N VAL A 202 9.32 2.06 17.18
CA VAL A 202 10.74 1.88 16.85
C VAL A 202 11.64 1.98 18.07
N ARG A 203 11.41 2.95 18.96
CA ARG A 203 12.18 3.12 20.21
C ARG A 203 12.00 1.96 21.19
N SER A 204 10.86 1.27 21.14
CA SER A 204 10.57 0.13 22.02
C SER A 204 11.16 -1.20 21.51
N MET A 205 11.66 -1.24 20.26
CA MET A 205 12.16 -2.47 19.66
C MET A 205 13.50 -2.91 20.23
N ASN A 206 13.68 -4.23 20.33
CA ASN A 206 14.94 -4.82 20.76
C ASN A 206 15.92 -4.95 19.58
N ALA A 207 16.95 -4.12 19.56
CA ALA A 207 17.97 -4.10 18.50
C ALA A 207 18.65 -5.47 18.26
N GLU A 208 18.86 -6.27 19.31
CA GLU A 208 19.46 -7.61 19.19
C GLU A 208 18.53 -8.58 18.45
N LYS A 209 17.22 -8.56 18.75
CA LYS A 209 16.22 -9.36 18.04
C LYS A 209 16.15 -8.95 16.57
N LEU A 210 16.06 -7.65 16.29
CA LEU A 210 16.02 -7.12 14.92
C LEU A 210 17.26 -7.50 14.11
N ARG A 211 18.46 -7.42 14.71
CA ARG A 211 19.71 -7.83 14.05
C ARG A 211 19.66 -9.30 13.63
N LYS A 212 19.18 -10.20 14.51
CA LYS A 212 19.03 -11.62 14.19
C LYS A 212 18.06 -11.86 13.05
N LYS A 213 16.98 -11.07 12.94
CA LYS A 213 16.03 -11.16 11.81
C LYS A 213 16.70 -10.71 10.50
N ILE A 214 17.47 -9.62 10.51
CA ILE A 214 18.24 -9.15 9.34
C ILE A 214 19.28 -10.19 8.89
N GLU A 215 20.02 -10.82 9.81
CA GLU A 215 21.03 -11.85 9.48
C GLU A 215 20.43 -13.09 8.78
N LYS A 216 19.12 -13.32 8.89
CA LYS A 216 18.40 -14.40 8.20
C LYS A 216 17.90 -14.00 6.81
N GLU A 217 17.79 -12.71 6.51
CA GLU A 217 17.20 -12.20 5.27
C GLU A 217 18.14 -12.41 4.07
N LYS A 218 17.56 -12.74 2.92
CA LYS A 218 18.23 -12.98 1.63
C LYS A 218 18.01 -11.84 0.63
N ASP A 219 16.99 -11.02 0.86
CA ASP A 219 16.62 -9.90 0.01
C ASP A 219 17.17 -8.58 0.56
N ALA A 220 18.14 -8.00 -0.15
CA ALA A 220 18.76 -6.73 0.23
C ALA A 220 17.75 -5.57 0.26
N GLU A 221 16.71 -5.60 -0.58
CA GLU A 221 15.75 -4.51 -0.68
C GLU A 221 14.77 -4.50 0.49
N LYS A 222 14.45 -5.68 1.04
CA LYS A 222 13.74 -5.78 2.34
C LYS A 222 14.57 -5.19 3.47
N ILE A 223 15.87 -5.47 3.52
CA ILE A 223 16.78 -4.91 4.55
C ILE A 223 16.84 -3.38 4.42
N LYS A 224 16.97 -2.88 3.18
CA LYS A 224 16.96 -1.45 2.90
C LYS A 224 15.67 -0.79 3.35
N LEU A 225 14.51 -1.32 2.96
CA LEU A 225 13.21 -0.77 3.37
C LEU A 225 13.08 -0.73 4.90
N PHE A 226 13.45 -1.81 5.57
CA PHE A 226 13.43 -1.89 7.03
C PHE A 226 14.35 -0.85 7.69
N VAL A 227 15.61 -0.76 7.27
CA VAL A 227 16.57 0.20 7.86
C VAL A 227 16.18 1.65 7.58
N VAL A 228 15.63 1.93 6.40
CA VAL A 228 15.10 3.27 6.06
C VAL A 228 13.91 3.62 6.95
N ALA A 229 12.98 2.69 7.19
CA ALA A 229 11.86 2.91 8.11
C ALA A 229 12.36 3.20 9.55
N ILE A 230 13.31 2.41 10.07
CA ILE A 230 13.91 2.66 11.39
C ILE A 230 14.63 4.00 11.45
N HIS A 231 15.35 4.41 10.38
CA HIS A 231 16.01 5.70 10.33
C HIS A 231 15.03 6.87 10.32
N ARG A 232 13.92 6.72 9.59
CA ARG A 232 12.92 7.78 9.39
C ARG A 232 12.12 8.05 10.66
N TYR A 233 11.60 6.99 11.29
CA TYR A 233 10.70 7.11 12.43
C TYR A 233 11.42 6.91 13.76
N GLY A 234 12.58 6.27 13.76
CA GLY A 234 13.42 6.15 14.95
C GLY A 234 14.44 7.26 15.09
N SER A 235 15.38 7.03 15.99
CA SER A 235 16.60 7.83 16.03
C SER A 235 17.61 7.28 15.03
N TYR A 236 18.36 8.20 14.41
CA TYR A 236 19.61 7.88 13.71
C TYR A 236 20.50 6.92 14.53
N GLU A 237 20.48 7.05 15.85
CA GLU A 237 21.23 6.21 16.78
C GLU A 237 20.82 4.74 16.72
N LEU A 238 19.53 4.40 16.72
CA LEU A 238 19.09 3.01 16.63
C LEU A 238 19.45 2.40 15.26
N ALA A 239 19.20 3.14 14.19
CA ALA A 239 19.56 2.71 12.84
C ALA A 239 21.09 2.51 12.72
N SER A 240 21.89 3.45 13.23
CA SER A 240 23.36 3.36 13.25
C SER A 240 23.86 2.18 14.10
N LYS A 241 23.25 1.95 15.27
CA LYS A 241 23.59 0.83 16.15
C LYS A 241 23.31 -0.51 15.47
N LEU A 242 22.15 -0.65 14.82
CA LEU A 242 21.82 -1.86 14.04
C LEU A 242 22.82 -2.09 12.93
N THR A 243 23.07 -1.09 12.07
CA THR A 243 23.93 -1.25 10.89
C THR A 243 25.38 -1.53 11.27
N THR A 244 25.92 -0.84 12.28
CA THR A 244 27.32 -1.05 12.72
C THR A 244 27.56 -2.44 13.30
N GLN A 245 26.54 -3.03 13.95
CA GLN A 245 26.62 -4.37 14.53
C GLN A 245 26.38 -5.51 13.53
N LEU A 246 25.90 -5.23 12.31
CA LEU A 246 25.74 -6.27 11.29
C LEU A 246 27.11 -6.80 10.86
N ASP A 247 27.21 -8.13 10.76
CA ASP A 247 28.37 -8.84 10.27
C ASP A 247 28.14 -9.24 8.80
N PRO A 248 28.83 -8.61 7.82
CA PRO A 248 28.68 -8.95 6.41
C PRO A 248 29.00 -10.43 6.11
N GLU A 249 29.85 -11.08 6.91
CA GLU A 249 30.21 -12.49 6.71
C GLU A 249 29.08 -13.46 7.08
N LYS A 250 28.06 -12.99 7.80
CA LYS A 250 26.84 -13.77 8.10
C LYS A 250 25.74 -13.63 7.06
N ALA A 251 25.91 -12.75 6.07
CA ALA A 251 24.93 -12.53 5.02
C ALA A 251 24.64 -13.83 4.25
N LYS A 252 23.37 -14.03 3.86
CA LYS A 252 22.94 -15.24 3.15
C LYS A 252 23.27 -15.23 1.66
N THR A 253 23.54 -14.06 1.09
CA THR A 253 23.85 -13.87 -0.33
C THR A 253 24.97 -12.84 -0.50
N PRO A 254 25.76 -12.90 -1.59
CA PRO A 254 26.76 -11.88 -1.92
C PRO A 254 26.16 -10.47 -2.03
N GLU A 255 24.95 -10.35 -2.58
CA GLU A 255 24.24 -9.08 -2.74
C GLU A 255 23.91 -8.45 -1.38
N VAL A 256 23.42 -9.25 -0.42
CA VAL A 256 23.17 -8.78 0.95
C VAL A 256 24.49 -8.42 1.64
N LYS A 257 25.56 -9.18 1.41
CA LYS A 257 26.90 -8.87 1.96
C LYS A 257 27.39 -7.50 1.50
N GLU A 258 27.36 -7.25 0.19
CA GLU A 258 27.76 -5.97 -0.40
C GLU A 258 26.88 -4.82 0.11
N PHE A 259 25.56 -5.05 0.18
CA PHE A 259 24.61 -4.08 0.72
C PHE A 259 24.94 -3.71 2.18
N ILE A 260 25.21 -4.69 3.05
CA ILE A 260 25.57 -4.43 4.46
C ILE A 260 26.87 -3.63 4.55
N ILE A 261 27.89 -3.93 3.73
CA ILE A 261 29.14 -3.16 3.70
C ILE A 261 28.88 -1.70 3.32
N ASN A 262 28.12 -1.47 2.25
CA ASN A 262 27.76 -0.14 1.79
C ASN A 262 26.97 0.64 2.85
N LEU A 263 26.01 -0.03 3.49
CA LEU A 263 25.20 0.55 4.56
C LEU A 263 26.06 0.96 5.76
N LYS A 264 27.01 0.13 6.17
CA LYS A 264 27.96 0.46 7.26
C LYS A 264 28.79 1.70 6.92
N ASN A 265 29.33 1.77 5.70
CA ASN A 265 30.10 2.92 5.25
C ASN A 265 29.28 4.22 5.26
N GLN A 266 28.01 4.16 4.84
CA GLN A 266 27.11 5.32 4.87
C GLN A 266 26.92 5.88 6.28
N TYR A 267 26.63 5.02 7.27
CA TYR A 267 26.42 5.44 8.66
C TYR A 267 27.73 5.86 9.37
N GLN A 268 28.87 5.28 9.03
CA GLN A 268 30.16 5.73 9.55
C GLN A 268 30.52 7.13 9.04
N ASN A 269 30.30 7.41 7.76
CA ASN A 269 30.57 8.71 7.14
C ASN A 269 29.62 9.83 7.60
N GLN A 270 28.41 9.49 8.04
CA GLN A 270 27.50 10.48 8.62
C GLN A 270 27.88 10.84 10.06
N LYS A 271 28.49 9.92 10.81
CA LYS A 271 28.97 10.17 12.18
C LYS A 271 30.13 11.16 12.23
N SER A 272 30.99 11.21 11.21
CA SER A 272 32.13 12.14 11.15
C SER A 272 31.77 13.58 10.76
N LYS A 273 30.52 13.83 10.36
CA LYS A 273 30.03 15.16 9.95
C LYS A 273 29.28 15.91 11.05
N LYS A 274 29.04 15.28 12.20
CA LYS A 274 28.43 15.89 13.39
C LYS A 274 29.52 16.24 14.39
#